data_AF-A0A3D3CIT0-F1
#
_entry.id   AF-A0A3D3CIT0-F1
#
_cell.length_a   1.000
_cell.length_b   1.000
_cell.length_c   1.000
_cell.angle_alpha   90.00
_cell.angle_beta   90.00
_cell.angle_gamma   90.00
#
_symmetry.space_group_name_H-M   'P 1'
#
loop_
_entity.id
_entity.type
_entity.pdbx_description
1 polymer ?
#
loop_
_entity_poly.entity_id
_entity_poly.type
_entity_poly.pdbx_seq_one_letter_code
_entity_poly.pdbx_strand_id
1 'polypeptide(L)'
;MKGRRSDRSVVLGTAVRCRHGAPVVVICAPVKDGVPFPTTFWLTCPHLVHRCAVLESQGAVPELRSVLEENETAWRAYNALHGKIRLALLAPRPAAILRTRRRS
;
A
#
# COMPACT_ATOMS: atom_id res chain seq x y z
N MET A 1 -11.53 1.69 -18.05
CA MET A 1 -11.02 0.76 -17.02
C MET A 1 -12.18 0.28 -16.16
N LYS A 2 -12.67 -0.97 -16.36
CA LYS A 2 -13.61 -1.61 -15.44
C LYS A 2 -12.98 -1.62 -14.05
N GLY A 3 -13.68 -1.08 -13.04
CA GLY A 3 -13.12 -0.73 -11.75
C GLY A 3 -12.41 -1.91 -11.08
N ARG A 4 -11.15 -1.71 -10.66
CA ARG A 4 -10.46 -2.61 -9.72
C ARG A 4 -11.31 -2.62 -8.44
N ARG A 5 -12.18 -3.61 -8.28
CA ARG A 5 -12.86 -3.86 -7.01
C ARG A 5 -11.86 -4.55 -6.10
N SER A 6 -11.31 -3.80 -5.15
CA SER A 6 -10.57 -4.41 -4.05
C SER A 6 -11.54 -5.22 -3.21
N ASP A 7 -11.22 -6.49 -2.99
CA ASP A 7 -11.97 -7.31 -2.05
C ASP A 7 -11.95 -6.62 -0.67
N ARG A 8 -13.13 -6.28 -0.16
CA ARG A 8 -13.23 -5.57 1.12
C ARG A 8 -12.89 -6.47 2.30
N SER A 9 -13.00 -7.80 2.14
CA SER A 9 -12.68 -8.77 3.20
C SER A 9 -11.22 -8.72 3.62
N VAL A 10 -10.32 -8.31 2.72
CA VAL A 10 -8.89 -8.17 3.04
C VAL A 10 -8.52 -6.81 3.61
N VAL A 11 -9.44 -5.83 3.69
CA VAL A 11 -9.08 -4.49 4.15
C VAL A 11 -9.09 -4.41 5.67
N LEU A 12 -7.92 -4.19 6.28
CA LEU A 12 -7.77 -3.99 7.72
C LEU A 12 -8.04 -2.55 8.15
N GLY A 13 -7.77 -1.57 7.29
CA GLY A 13 -8.01 -0.16 7.57
C GLY A 13 -7.44 0.79 6.54
N THR A 14 -7.29 2.06 6.91
CA THR A 14 -6.84 3.13 6.00
C THR A 14 -5.50 3.67 6.46
N ALA A 15 -4.49 3.64 5.59
CA ALA A 15 -3.18 4.25 5.87
C ALA A 15 -3.23 5.77 5.68
N VAL A 16 -3.84 6.22 4.58
CA VAL A 16 -3.87 7.64 4.19
C VAL A 16 -5.27 8.01 3.72
N ARG A 17 -5.74 9.19 4.14
CA ARG A 17 -6.97 9.84 3.65
C ARG A 17 -6.62 11.12 2.92
N CYS A 18 -7.43 11.51 1.93
CA CYS A 18 -7.29 12.80 1.29
C CYS A 18 -7.92 13.91 2.16
N ARG A 19 -7.75 15.17 1.75
CA ARG A 19 -8.34 16.33 2.43
C ARG A 19 -9.87 16.27 2.57
N HIS A 20 -10.54 15.50 1.71
CA HIS A 20 -12.00 15.28 1.73
C HIS A 20 -12.41 14.08 2.59
N GLY A 21 -11.47 13.44 3.29
CA GLY A 21 -11.72 12.30 4.16
C GLY A 21 -11.81 10.94 3.44
N ALA A 22 -11.81 10.89 2.10
CA ALA A 22 -11.83 9.64 1.35
C ALA A 22 -10.49 8.86 1.48
N PRO A 23 -10.52 7.52 1.54
CA PRO A 23 -9.30 6.72 1.61
C PRO A 23 -8.47 6.87 0.33
N VAL A 24 -7.17 7.10 0.50
CA VAL A 24 -6.19 7.15 -0.58
C VAL A 24 -5.44 5.83 -0.67
N VAL A 25 -5.01 5.31 0.48
CA VAL A 25 -4.33 4.01 0.60
C VAL A 25 -5.00 3.22 1.70
N VAL A 26 -5.37 1.99 1.40
CA VAL A 26 -5.86 1.02 2.40
C VAL A 26 -4.77 0.01 2.75
N ILE A 27 -4.84 -0.50 3.98
CA ILE A 27 -3.96 -1.57 4.46
C ILE A 27 -4.72 -2.89 4.30
N CYS A 28 -4.10 -3.84 3.63
CA CYS A 28 -4.66 -5.16 3.42
C CYS A 28 -4.03 -6.20 4.37
N ALA A 29 -4.82 -7.22 4.70
CA ALA A 29 -4.39 -8.37 5.48
C ALA A 29 -3.27 -9.10 4.71
N PRO A 30 -2.19 -9.51 5.38
CA PRO A 30 -1.08 -10.20 4.73
C PRO A 30 -1.43 -11.63 4.30
N VAL A 31 -2.51 -12.21 4.83
CA VAL A 31 -3.01 -13.54 4.51
C VAL A 31 -4.51 -13.48 4.26
N LYS A 32 -4.97 -14.16 3.22
CA LYS A 32 -6.39 -14.36 2.91
C LYS A 32 -6.61 -15.84 2.61
N ASP A 33 -7.55 -16.47 3.32
CA ASP A 33 -7.90 -17.89 3.13
C ASP A 33 -6.69 -18.83 3.18
N GLY A 34 -5.75 -18.55 4.09
CA GLY A 34 -4.50 -19.31 4.24
C GLY A 34 -3.40 -18.98 3.21
N VAL A 35 -3.66 -18.13 2.23
CA VAL A 35 -2.72 -17.76 1.16
C VAL A 35 -2.13 -16.36 1.41
N PRO A 36 -0.81 -16.14 1.22
CA PRO A 36 -0.22 -14.81 1.27
C PRO A 36 -0.90 -13.85 0.27
N PHE A 37 -1.51 -12.78 0.79
CA PHE A 37 -2.06 -11.74 -0.06
C PHE A 37 -0.91 -10.82 -0.52
N PRO A 38 -0.77 -10.49 -1.82
CA PRO A 38 0.47 -9.90 -2.34
C PRO A 38 0.66 -8.44 -1.92
N THR A 39 -0.41 -7.69 -1.70
CA THR A 39 -0.35 -6.23 -1.52
C THR A 39 -0.60 -5.84 -0.06
N THR A 40 0.35 -5.19 0.61
CA THR A 40 0.11 -4.60 1.95
C THR A 40 -0.64 -3.28 1.85
N PHE A 41 -0.22 -2.42 0.91
CA PHE A 41 -0.72 -1.07 0.72
C PHE A 41 -1.36 -0.94 -0.65
N TRP A 42 -2.69 -0.80 -0.68
CA TRP A 42 -3.43 -0.69 -1.93
C TRP A 42 -3.86 0.77 -2.14
N LEU A 43 -3.37 1.39 -3.22
CA LEU A 43 -3.81 2.70 -3.70
C LEU A 43 -5.24 2.66 -4.26
N THR A 44 -6.16 3.37 -3.62
CA THR A 44 -7.60 3.39 -3.97
C THR A 44 -8.08 4.72 -4.54
N CYS A 45 -7.32 5.81 -4.38
CA CYS A 45 -7.70 7.11 -4.94
C CYS A 45 -7.67 7.09 -6.48
N PRO A 46 -8.80 7.30 -7.17
CA PRO A 46 -8.87 7.18 -8.64
C PRO A 46 -7.98 8.20 -9.36
N HIS A 47 -7.84 9.41 -8.80
CA HIS A 47 -6.97 10.43 -9.37
C HIS A 47 -5.50 10.01 -9.32
N LEU A 48 -5.03 9.50 -8.19
CA LEU A 48 -3.64 9.03 -8.06
C LEU A 48 -3.40 7.76 -8.86
N VAL A 49 -4.36 6.82 -8.92
CA VAL A 49 -4.27 5.64 -9.79
C VAL A 49 -4.07 6.06 -11.24
N HIS A 50 -4.83 7.05 -11.73
CA HIS A 50 -4.64 7.57 -13.09
C HIS A 50 -3.27 8.22 -13.27
N ARG A 51 -2.82 9.04 -12.31
CA ARG A 51 -1.48 9.67 -12.38
C ARG A 51 -0.35 8.64 -12.39
N CYS A 52 -0.45 7.58 -11.58
CA CYS A 52 0.49 6.46 -11.61
C CYS A 52 0.47 5.77 -12.98
N ALA A 53 -0.70 5.51 -13.55
CA ALA A 53 -0.81 4.90 -14.88
C ALA A 53 -0.17 5.76 -15.98
N VAL A 54 -0.30 7.10 -15.90
CA VAL A 54 0.39 8.02 -16.82
C VAL A 54 1.90 7.91 -16.67
N LEU A 55 2.43 7.95 -15.45
CA LEU A 55 3.88 7.80 -15.20
C LEU A 55 4.40 6.44 -15.67
N GLU A 56 3.66 5.36 -15.41
CA GLU A 56 3.98 4.01 -15.90
C GLU A 56 4.06 3.99 -17.43
N SER A 57 3.11 4.62 -18.12
CA SER A 57 3.12 4.72 -19.59
C SER A 57 4.28 5.54 -20.15
N GLN A 58 4.87 6.42 -19.34
CA GLN A 58 6.01 7.26 -19.70
C GLN A 58 7.37 6.59 -19.41
N GLY A 59 7.40 5.36 -18.91
CA GLY A 59 8.65 4.64 -18.63
C GLY A 59 9.23 4.85 -17.23
N ALA A 60 8.44 5.40 -16.29
CA ALA A 60 8.93 5.65 -14.92
C ALA A 60 9.29 4.37 -14.14
N VAL A 61 8.78 3.19 -14.52
CA VAL A 61 9.08 1.93 -13.81
C VAL A 61 10.54 1.49 -14.01
N PRO A 62 11.08 1.41 -15.24
CA PRO A 62 12.52 1.25 -15.46
C PRO A 62 13.38 2.27 -14.71
N GLU A 63 13.04 3.56 -14.78
CA GLU A 63 13.79 4.63 -14.09
C GLU A 63 13.83 4.41 -12.59
N LEU A 64 12.69 4.05 -11.98
CA LEU A 64 12.61 3.75 -10.56
C LEU A 64 13.47 2.54 -10.19
N ARG A 65 13.60 1.52 -11.06
CA ARG A 65 14.50 0.38 -10.80
C ARG A 65 15.95 0.80 -10.78
N SER A 66 16.40 1.61 -11.75
CA SER A 66 17.78 2.11 -11.79
C SER A 66 18.13 2.88 -10.51
N VAL A 67 17.23 3.75 -10.04
CA VAL A 67 17.40 4.47 -8.75
C VAL A 67 17.53 3.51 -7.56
N LEU A 68 16.79 2.40 -7.55
CA LEU A 68 16.86 1.41 -6.48
C LEU A 68 18.13 0.55 -6.55
N GLU A 69 18.60 0.24 -7.76
CA GLU A 69 19.86 -0.50 -7.99
C GLU A 69 21.06 0.33 -7.56
N GLU A 70 21.07 1.63 -7.86
CA GLU A 70 22.09 2.57 -7.40
C GLU A 70 22.06 2.79 -5.88
N ASN A 71 20.93 2.50 -5.22
CA ASN A 71 20.73 2.75 -3.79
C ASN A 71 20.36 1.47 -3.03
N GLU A 72 21.18 0.43 -3.19
CA GLU A 72 20.95 -0.90 -2.63
C GLU A 72 20.73 -0.88 -1.11
N THR A 73 21.45 -0.04 -0.37
CA THR A 73 21.30 0.07 1.10
C THR A 73 19.91 0.57 1.50
N ALA A 74 19.40 1.62 0.84
CA ALA A 74 18.05 2.12 1.09
C ALA A 74 17.00 1.06 0.71
N TRP A 75 17.22 0.34 -0.40
CA TRP A 75 16.32 -0.72 -0.82
C TRP A 75 16.25 -1.88 0.19
N ARG A 76 17.39 -2.32 0.73
CA ARG A 76 17.45 -3.33 1.80
C ARG A 76 16.74 -2.87 3.07
N ALA A 77 16.98 -1.62 3.49
CA ALA A 77 16.33 -1.04 4.66
C ALA A 77 14.80 -0.96 4.49
N TYR A 78 14.33 -0.54 3.31
CA TYR A 78 12.92 -0.50 2.97
C TYR A 78 12.27 -1.90 3.04
N ASN A 79 12.89 -2.91 2.43
CA ASN A 79 12.35 -4.27 2.45
C ASN A 79 12.31 -4.86 3.87
N ALA A 80 13.34 -4.62 4.69
CA ALA A 80 13.35 -5.05 6.08
C ALA A 80 12.23 -4.40 6.89
N LEU A 81 12.01 -3.09 6.71
CA LEU A 81 10.90 -2.38 7.35
C LEU A 81 9.55 -2.91 6.87
N HIS A 82 9.38 -3.08 5.57
CA HIS A 82 8.14 -3.61 4.99
C HIS A 82 7.83 -5.03 5.50
N GLY A 83 8.84 -5.90 5.64
CA GLY A 83 8.71 -7.21 6.26
C GLY A 83 8.23 -7.14 7.72
N LYS A 84 8.83 -6.25 8.54
CA LYS A 84 8.40 -6.01 9.93
C LYS A 84 6.94 -5.53 10.01
N ILE A 85 6.54 -4.61 9.14
CA ILE A 85 5.15 -4.15 9.06
C ILE A 85 4.22 -5.32 8.74
N ARG A 86 4.57 -6.15 7.74
CA ARG A 86 3.77 -7.31 7.33
C ARG A 86 3.57 -8.31 8.47
N LEU A 87 4.63 -8.60 9.23
CA LEU A 87 4.57 -9.46 10.40
C LEU A 87 3.69 -8.86 11.51
N ALA A 88 3.80 -7.55 11.76
CA ALA A 88 2.99 -6.88 12.76
C ALA A 88 1.47 -6.91 12.42
N LEU A 89 1.11 -6.94 11.14
CA LEU A 89 -0.27 -7.05 10.69
C LEU A 89 -0.90 -8.44 10.88
N LEU A 90 -0.10 -9.47 11.22
CA LEU A 90 -0.61 -10.80 11.58
C LEU A 90 -1.12 -10.88 13.03
N ALA A 91 -0.75 -9.94 13.89
CA ALA A 91 -1.13 -9.97 15.29
C ALA A 91 -2.63 -9.69 15.49
N PRO A 92 -3.29 -10.27 16.52
CA PRO A 92 -4.74 -10.19 16.73
C PRO A 92 -5.35 -8.78 16.86
N ARG A 93 -4.53 -7.71 16.92
CA ARG A 93 -4.98 -6.31 16.86
C ARG A 93 -3.88 -5.40 16.28
N PRO A 94 -3.95 -4.99 15.01
CA PRO A 94 -3.07 -3.94 14.48
C PRO A 94 -3.58 -2.53 14.85
N ALA A 95 -4.27 -2.39 15.99
CA ALA A 95 -5.06 -1.20 16.32
C ALA A 95 -4.23 0.10 16.39
N ALA A 96 -2.93 0.00 16.68
CA ALA A 96 -2.04 1.17 16.67
C ALA A 96 -1.75 1.69 15.26
N ILE A 97 -1.58 0.82 14.26
CA ILE A 97 -1.28 1.19 12.86
C ILE A 97 -2.55 1.67 12.14
N LEU A 98 -3.71 1.07 12.47
CA LEU A 98 -4.98 1.34 11.79
C LEU A 98 -5.72 2.58 12.31
N ARG A 99 -5.24 3.18 13.42
CA ARG A 99 -5.79 4.39 14.03
C ARG A 99 -5.10 5.65 13.53
N THR A 100 -5.06 5.87 12.22
CA THR A 100 -4.79 7.21 11.68
C THR A 100 -6.06 8.05 11.79
N ARG A 101 -6.22 8.61 12.99
CA ARG A 101 -7.00 9.80 13.39
C ARG A 101 -8.14 10.23 12.45
N ARG A 102 -9.39 10.00 12.87
CA ARG A 102 -10.45 11.00 12.66
C ARG A 102 -9.98 12.27 13.38
N ARG A 103 -9.46 13.26 12.65
CA ARG A 103 -9.61 14.65 13.11
C ARG A 103 -10.74 15.23 12.28
N SER A 104 -11.87 15.39 12.97
CA SER A 104 -12.87 16.39 12.60
C SER A 104 -12.28 17.78 12.78
#